data_AF-A0A376FDG0-F1
#
_entry.id   AF-A0A376FDG0-F1
#
_cell.length_a   1.000
_cell.length_b   1.000
_cell.length_c   1.000
_cell.angle_alpha   90.00
_cell.angle_beta   90.00
_cell.angle_gamma   90.00
#
_symmetry.space_group_name_H-M   'P 1'
#
loop_
_entity.id
_entity.type
_entity.pdbx_description
1 polymer ?
#
loop_
_entity_poly.entity_id
_entity_poly.type
_entity_poly.pdbx_seq_one_letter_code
_entity_poly.pdbx_strand_id
1 'polypeptide(L)' 'MSHTIRDKQKLKARTSKIQGQVAALKKMLDEPHECAAVLQQIAAIRGAVNGLLREVIKLNILFMKVKNRNEKKTWTLC' A
#
# COMPACT_ATOMS: atom_id res chain seq x y z
N MET A 1 1.98 3.11 22.81
CA MET A 1 0.91 3.62 21.91
C MET A 1 1.42 4.43 20.70
N SER A 2 2.75 4.66 20.53
CA SER A 2 3.30 5.48 19.42
C SER A 2 3.44 4.74 18.07
N HIS A 3 3.53 3.40 18.09
CA HIS A 3 3.75 2.60 16.88
C HIS A 3 2.54 2.61 15.94
N THR A 4 1.31 2.46 16.46
CA THR A 4 0.10 2.26 15.65
C THR A 4 -0.29 3.48 14.80
N ILE A 5 0.01 4.71 15.24
CA ILE A 5 -0.38 5.95 14.51
C ILE A 5 0.64 6.29 13.42
N ARG A 6 1.95 6.11 13.69
CA ARG A 6 3.01 6.32 12.69
C ARG A 6 2.87 5.35 11.52
N ASP A 7 2.46 4.12 11.79
CA ASP A 7 2.29 3.11 10.75
C ASP A 7 1.08 3.40 9.86
N LYS A 8 -0.03 3.92 10.43
CA LYS A 8 -1.19 4.35 9.64
C LYS A 8 -0.87 5.48 8.65
N GLN A 9 -0.10 6.49 9.07
CA GLN A 9 0.31 7.57 8.16
C GLN A 9 1.26 7.09 7.06
N LYS A 10 2.23 6.24 7.40
CA LYS A 10 3.14 5.62 6.42
C LYS A 10 2.41 4.75 5.40
N LEU A 11 1.46 3.94 5.85
CA LEU A 11 0.62 3.14 4.97
C LEU A 11 -0.21 4.02 4.04
N LYS A 12 -0.85 5.07 4.58
CA LYS A 12 -1.63 6.02 3.78
C LYS A 12 -0.77 6.70 2.70
N ALA A 13 0.45 7.13 3.06
CA ALA A 13 1.39 7.73 2.11
C ALA A 13 1.80 6.74 0.99
N ARG A 14 2.03 5.47 1.32
CA ARG A 14 2.33 4.42 0.31
C ARG A 14 1.12 4.18 -0.60
N THR A 15 -0.09 4.08 -0.05
CA THR A 15 -1.32 3.93 -0.84
C THR A 15 -1.54 5.12 -1.78
N SER A 16 -1.31 6.36 -1.32
CA SER A 16 -1.39 7.57 -2.17
C SER A 16 -0.37 7.55 -3.31
N LYS A 17 0.84 7.04 -3.07
CA LYS A 17 1.84 6.85 -4.16
C LYS A 17 1.37 5.83 -5.20
N ILE A 18 0.84 4.69 -4.77
CA ILE A 18 0.30 3.66 -5.68
C ILE A 18 -0.84 4.26 -6.53
N GLN A 19 -1.73 5.04 -5.91
CA GLN A 19 -2.81 5.71 -6.61
C GLN A 19 -2.29 6.65 -7.72
N GLY A 20 -1.23 7.41 -7.43
CA GLY A 20 -0.56 8.26 -8.43
C GLY A 20 0.04 7.45 -9.59
N GLN A 21 0.68 6.32 -9.29
CA GLN A 21 1.24 5.44 -10.34
C GLN A 21 0.14 4.83 -11.22
N VAL A 22 -0.99 4.44 -10.65
CA VAL A 22 -2.16 3.93 -11.39
C VAL A 22 -2.79 5.04 -12.25
N ALA A 23 -2.89 6.26 -11.73
CA ALA A 23 -3.38 7.40 -12.52
C ALA A 23 -2.46 7.71 -13.71
N ALA A 24 -1.14 7.64 -13.51
CA ALA A 24 -0.17 7.77 -14.60
C ALA A 24 -0.29 6.62 -15.62
N LEU A 25 -0.48 5.37 -15.17
CA LEU A 25 -0.70 4.24 -16.07
C LEU A 25 -1.96 4.42 -16.92
N LYS A 26 -3.05 4.95 -16.36
CA LYS A 26 -4.26 5.26 -17.13
C LYS A 26 -3.98 6.26 -18.26
N LYS A 27 -3.31 7.38 -17.94
CA LYS A 27 -2.90 8.36 -18.97
C LYS A 27 -2.01 7.73 -20.04
N MET A 28 -1.10 6.85 -19.63
CA MET A 28 -0.23 6.14 -20.57
C MET A 28 -0.95 5.13 -21.47
N LEU A 29 -2.18 4.74 -21.15
CA LEU A 29 -3.01 3.89 -22.01
C LEU A 29 -3.89 4.72 -22.95
N ASP A 30 -4.19 5.98 -22.58
CA ASP A 30 -4.94 6.92 -23.41
C ASP A 30 -4.06 7.56 -24.51
N GLU A 31 -2.75 7.68 -24.26
CA GLU A 31 -1.76 8.23 -25.18
C GLU A 31 -0.87 7.12 -25.79
N PRO A 32 -0.37 7.29 -27.03
CA PRO A 32 0.56 6.35 -27.63
C PRO A 32 1.93 6.42 -26.90
N HIS A 33 2.22 5.39 -26.11
CA HIS A 33 3.52 5.19 -25.46
C HIS A 33 4.19 3.90 -25.91
N GLU A 34 5.51 3.87 -25.79
CA GLU A 34 6.31 2.66 -25.95
C GLU A 34 5.81 1.55 -25.02
N CYS A 35 5.58 0.36 -25.57
CA CYS A 35 5.13 -0.82 -24.80
C CYS A 35 6.08 -1.12 -23.62
N ALA A 36 7.37 -0.92 -23.82
CA ALA A 36 8.38 -1.04 -22.77
C ALA A 36 8.14 -0.09 -21.59
N ALA A 37 7.73 1.16 -21.85
CA ALA A 37 7.46 2.14 -20.81
C ALA A 37 6.21 1.76 -19.98
N VAL A 38 5.15 1.28 -20.65
CA VAL A 38 3.94 0.79 -19.97
C VAL A 38 4.26 -0.41 -19.08
N LEU A 39 5.05 -1.37 -19.58
CA LEU A 39 5.48 -2.55 -18.81
C LEU A 39 6.33 -2.17 -17.59
N GLN A 40 7.23 -1.19 -17.73
CA GLN A 40 8.01 -0.67 -16.61
C GLN A 40 7.12 -0.03 -15.54
N GLN A 41 6.11 0.74 -15.94
CA GLN A 41 5.17 1.34 -15.01
C GLN A 41 4.37 0.29 -14.24
N ILE A 42 3.90 -0.76 -14.92
CA ILE A 42 3.22 -1.90 -14.28
C ILE A 42 4.16 -2.61 -13.29
N ALA A 43 5.42 -2.84 -13.67
CA ALA A 43 6.42 -3.45 -12.80
C ALA A 43 6.68 -2.61 -11.54
N ALA A 44 6.72 -1.27 -11.67
CA ALA A 44 6.86 -0.34 -10.56
C ALA A 44 5.66 -0.41 -9.60
N ILE A 45 4.43 -0.44 -10.12
CA ILE A 45 3.21 -0.59 -9.32
C ILE A 45 3.23 -1.90 -8.54
N ARG A 46 3.58 -3.02 -9.20
CA ARG A 46 3.72 -4.33 -8.55
C ARG A 46 4.72 -4.27 -7.40
N GLY A 47 5.87 -3.61 -7.59
CA GLY A 47 6.88 -3.41 -6.56
C GLY A 47 6.35 -2.61 -5.36
N ALA A 48 5.59 -1.53 -5.61
CA ALA A 48 4.99 -0.71 -4.58
C ALA A 48 3.93 -1.46 -3.76
N VAL A 49 3.07 -2.25 -4.41
CA VAL A 49 2.06 -3.10 -3.76
C VAL A 49 2.74 -4.16 -2.90
N ASN A 50 3.79 -4.83 -3.39
CA ASN A 50 4.55 -5.79 -2.60
C ASN A 50 5.21 -5.14 -1.37
N GLY A 51 5.65 -3.88 -1.50
CA GLY A 51 6.14 -3.09 -0.38
C GLY A 51 5.05 -2.81 0.66
N LEU A 52 3.84 -2.45 0.23
CA LEU A 52 2.70 -2.24 1.12
C LEU A 52 2.31 -3.53 1.84
N LEU A 53 2.25 -4.65 1.11
CA LEU A 53 1.93 -5.97 1.66
C LEU A 53 2.89 -6.35 2.81
N ARG A 54 4.20 -6.14 2.65
CA ARG A 54 5.18 -6.43 3.70
C ARG A 54 4.94 -5.62 4.97
N GLU A 55 4.56 -4.35 4.85
CA GLU A 55 4.26 -3.50 6.02
C GLU A 55 2.98 -3.97 6.73
N VAL A 56 1.94 -4.34 5.98
CA VAL A 56 0.69 -4.87 6.54
C VAL A 56 0.92 -6.22 7.23
N ILE A 57 1.70 -7.13 6.63
CA ILE A 57 2.05 -8.42 7.24
C ILE A 57 2.83 -8.19 8.55
N LYS A 58 3.81 -7.29 8.57
CA LYS A 58 4.54 -6.95 9.80
C LYS A 58 3.60 -6.44 10.89
N LEU A 59 2.64 -5.58 10.52
CA LEU A 59 1.63 -5.11 11.46
C LEU A 59 0.75 -6.23 11.96
N ASN A 60 0.31 -7.15 11.10
CA ASN A 60 -0.53 -8.27 11.50
C ASN A 60 0.20 -9.23 12.46
N ILE A 61 1.47 -9.57 12.17
CA ILE A 61 2.30 -10.41 13.03
C ILE A 61 2.61 -9.70 14.37
N LEU A 62 2.87 -8.39 14.35
CA LEU A 62 3.08 -7.60 15.55
C LEU A 62 1.80 -7.49 16.39
N PHE A 63 0.64 -7.29 15.75
CA PHE A 63 -0.66 -7.25 16.42
C PHE A 63 -1.00 -8.58 17.07
N MET A 64 -0.69 -9.71 16.42
CA MET A 64 -0.91 -11.04 17.00
C MET A 64 -0.10 -11.25 18.29
N LYS A 65 1.07 -10.61 18.43
CA LYS A 65 1.86 -10.61 19.67
C LYS A 65 1.35 -9.65 20.75
N VAL A 66 0.44 -8.72 20.42
CA VAL A 66 -0.01 -7.62 21.31
C VAL A 66 -1.49 -7.78 21.69
N LYS A 67 -2.00 -9.01 21.80
CA LYS A 67 -3.37 -9.22 22.31
C LYS A 67 -3.40 -9.14 23.84
N ASN A 68 -3.39 -7.92 24.39
CA ASN A 68 -4.04 -7.62 25.66
C ASN A 68 -4.52 -6.15 25.74
N ARG A 69 -5.76 -5.99 26.21
CA ARG A 69 -6.60 -4.78 26.35
C ARG A 69 -7.11 -4.06 25.09
N ASN A 70 -8.31 -4.50 24.69
CA ASN A 70 -9.53 -3.69 24.66
C ASN A 70 -9.44 -2.28 24.02
N GLU A 71 -9.35 -2.21 22.70
CA GLU A 71 -9.87 -1.07 21.93
C GLU A 71 -10.46 -1.56 20.62
N LYS A 72 -11.77 -1.30 20.44
CA LYS A 72 -12.49 -1.47 19.19
C LYS A 72 -11.93 -0.48 18.16
N LYS A 73 -11.02 -0.92 17.29
CA LYS A 73 -10.70 -0.20 16.05
C LYS A 73 -11.08 -1.10 14.89
N THR A 74 -12.27 -0.82 14.39
CA THR A 74 -12.91 -1.36 13.20
C THR A 74 -11.92 -1.49 12.04
N TRP A 75 -11.47 -2.72 11.83
CA TRP A 75 -11.15 -3.27 10.51
C TRP A 75 -12.21 -4.32 10.17
N THR A 76 -13.49 -3.95 10.31
CA THR A 76 -14.60 -4.73 9.77
C THR A 76 -14.65 -4.52 8.26
N LEU A 77 -13.70 -5.15 7.58
CA LEU A 77 -13.82 -5.62 6.20
C LEU A 77 -12.74 -6.69 5.96
N CYS A 78 -12.79 -7.75 6.77
CA CYS A 78 -12.76 -9.09 6.20
C CYS A 78 -14.23 -9.51 6.06
#